data_AF-U2BAW2-F1
#
_entry.id   AF-U2BAW2-F1
#
_cell.length_a   1.000
_cell.length_b   1.000
_cell.length_c   1.000
_cell.angle_alpha   90.00
_cell.angle_beta   90.00
_cell.angle_gamma   90.00
#
_symmetry.space_group_name_H-M   'P 1'
#
loop_
_entity.id
_entity.type
_entity.pdbx_description
1 polymer ?
#
loop_
_entity_poly.entity_id
_entity_poly.type
_entity_poly.pdbx_seq_one_letter_code
_entity_poly.pdbx_strand_id
1 'polypeptide(L)'
;MRLKLLTNLNTLLLVTVCVALAATLWWSQRALQQPFQLMERYLALSQQFQQDVAGNIQAYLASGDALRHSAAGQAIDGLELALDELPAPLAEELRPSLEQLRTFSAGELLAAGKLAGDPQGLLLQAEREMGGALEQLAQYADSATGASAQDYHRPLFDASQHLTRLGHARGRFVAQGRNELLADIERELKALGAQAGRLDSLPLLGVAEASDSASAGFAALLGLADDSSASQAEDRGVALKRDFAALVRRYPAELQRTRELVEQRQQLAAATRARIDQLQQALAALEPQVKAEYARIQGDVRLIQGLMIGLILLIALTIDSIQRRLTRVLSQLVPALSAWARGDFATPIAIGARTRELRD
;
A
#
# COMPACT_ATOMS: atom_id res chain seq x y z
N MET A 1 58.72 52.97 11.70
CA MET A 1 57.93 51.86 12.27
C MET A 1 56.47 51.77 11.79
N ARG A 2 55.82 52.85 11.31
CA ARG A 2 54.38 52.85 10.97
C ARG A 2 54.01 52.15 9.63
N LEU A 3 54.95 52.00 8.69
CA LEU A 3 54.73 51.24 7.44
C LEU A 3 54.47 49.74 7.72
N LYS A 4 55.28 49.13 8.61
CA LYS A 4 55.09 47.73 9.05
C LYS A 4 53.72 47.52 9.72
N LEU A 5 53.19 48.51 10.43
CA LEU A 5 51.90 48.41 11.10
C LEU A 5 50.74 48.41 10.09
N LEU A 6 50.83 49.22 9.02
CA LEU A 6 49.85 49.26 7.93
C LEU A 6 49.90 48.00 7.05
N THR A 7 51.09 47.50 6.72
CA THR A 7 51.22 46.24 5.96
C THR A 7 50.74 45.05 6.79
N ASN A 8 51.11 44.98 8.06
CA ASN A 8 50.62 43.93 8.97
C ASN A 8 49.09 44.00 9.14
N LEU A 9 48.49 45.19 9.22
CA LEU A 9 47.04 45.36 9.34
C LEU A 9 46.31 44.96 8.04
N ASN A 10 46.91 45.25 6.87
CA ASN A 10 46.38 44.82 5.58
C ASN A 10 46.46 43.29 5.41
N THR A 11 47.59 42.67 5.75
CA THR A 11 47.74 41.21 5.71
C THR A 11 46.81 40.52 6.71
N LEU A 12 46.63 41.10 7.90
CA LEU A 12 45.71 40.57 8.91
C LEU A 12 44.26 40.66 8.45
N LEU A 13 43.85 41.76 7.79
CA LEU A 13 42.53 41.88 7.16
C LEU A 13 42.32 40.81 6.08
N LEU A 14 43.30 40.61 5.20
CA LEU A 14 43.20 39.64 4.10
C LEU A 14 43.13 38.20 4.61
N VAL A 15 43.92 37.86 5.64
CA VAL A 15 43.86 36.55 6.30
C VAL A 15 42.52 36.34 7.02
N THR A 16 42.00 37.36 7.71
CA THR A 16 40.69 37.29 8.38
C THR A 16 39.56 37.02 7.39
N VAL A 17 39.61 37.65 6.20
CA VAL A 17 38.67 37.39 5.11
C VAL A 17 38.78 35.97 4.57
N CYS A 18 40.00 35.46 4.35
CA CYS A 18 40.20 34.08 3.91
C CYS A 18 39.67 33.04 4.92
N VAL A 19 39.88 33.26 6.22
CA VAL A 19 39.36 32.37 7.28
C VAL A 19 37.83 32.44 7.35
N ALA A 20 37.25 33.64 7.23
CA ALA A 20 35.80 33.81 7.19
C ALA A 20 35.17 33.11 5.96
N LEU A 21 35.80 33.20 4.78
CA LEU A 21 35.37 32.50 3.57
C LEU A 21 35.47 30.99 3.73
N ALA A 22 36.57 30.47 4.29
CA ALA A 22 36.75 29.05 4.53
C ALA A 22 35.71 28.51 5.54
N ALA A 23 35.45 29.23 6.63
CA ALA A 23 34.42 28.87 7.61
C ALA A 23 33.01 28.88 7.00
N THR A 24 32.72 29.85 6.12
CA THR A 24 31.43 29.97 5.43
C THR A 24 31.21 28.85 4.42
N LEU A 25 32.24 28.52 3.63
CA LEU A 25 32.19 27.41 2.67
C LEU A 25 32.02 26.06 3.39
N TRP A 26 32.78 25.87 4.48
CA TRP A 26 32.69 24.68 5.31
C TRP A 26 31.30 24.53 5.96
N TRP A 27 30.74 25.63 6.47
CA TRP A 27 29.40 25.63 7.03
C TRP A 27 28.31 25.45 5.97
N SER A 28 28.45 26.05 4.78
CA SER A 28 27.52 25.91 3.66
C SER A 28 27.45 24.46 3.14
N GLN A 29 28.56 23.73 3.10
CA GLN A 29 28.54 22.31 2.77
C GLN A 29 27.80 21.50 3.84
N ARG A 30 28.05 21.78 5.13
CA ARG A 30 27.42 21.07 6.23
C ARG A 30 25.92 21.36 6.38
N ALA A 31 25.51 22.59 6.11
CA ALA A 31 24.10 23.02 6.14
C ALA A 31 23.26 22.41 5.01
N LEU A 32 23.88 22.04 3.88
CA LEU A 32 23.18 21.38 2.77
C LEU A 32 23.10 19.86 2.94
N GLN A 33 24.02 19.21 3.65
CA GLN A 33 24.02 17.74 3.76
C GLN A 33 22.90 17.18 4.64
N GLN A 34 22.59 17.82 5.77
CA GLN A 34 21.53 17.36 6.67
C GLN A 34 20.11 17.40 6.08
N PRO A 35 19.69 18.43 5.32
CA PRO A 35 18.35 18.46 4.74
C PRO A 35 18.15 17.48 3.57
N PHE A 36 19.20 17.20 2.78
CA PHE A 36 19.10 16.17 1.73
C PHE A 36 18.92 14.77 2.33
N GLN A 37 19.61 14.46 3.43
CA GLN A 37 19.48 13.16 4.11
C GLN A 37 18.08 12.96 4.72
N LEU A 38 17.48 14.00 5.28
CA LEU A 38 16.10 13.93 5.79
C LEU A 38 15.06 13.75 4.67
N MET A 39 15.26 14.40 3.52
CA MET A 39 14.39 14.22 2.35
C MET A 39 14.51 12.81 1.75
N GLU A 40 15.73 12.29 1.59
CA GLU A 40 15.94 10.92 1.13
C GLU A 40 15.33 9.90 2.10
N ARG A 41 15.49 10.10 3.41
CA ARG A 41 14.87 9.23 4.43
C ARG A 41 13.34 9.27 4.38
N TYR A 42 12.74 10.46 4.23
CA TYR A 42 11.29 10.60 4.07
C TYR A 42 10.78 9.92 2.80
N LEU A 43 11.45 10.15 1.65
CA LEU A 43 11.08 9.54 0.38
C LEU A 43 11.22 8.02 0.42
N ALA A 44 12.30 7.51 1.02
CA ALA A 44 12.51 6.09 1.23
C ALA A 44 11.41 5.48 2.11
N LEU A 45 11.04 6.15 3.21
CA LEU A 45 9.97 5.70 4.10
C LEU A 45 8.61 5.64 3.39
N SER A 46 8.28 6.68 2.62
CA SER A 46 7.03 6.75 1.85
C SER A 46 6.97 5.66 0.77
N GLN A 47 8.08 5.43 0.06
CA GLN A 47 8.17 4.39 -0.97
C GLN A 47 8.07 2.98 -0.37
N GLN A 48 8.77 2.73 0.75
CA GLN A 48 8.72 1.48 1.49
C GLN A 48 7.30 1.21 2.02
N PHE A 49 6.61 2.22 2.53
CA PHE A 49 5.21 2.10 2.93
C PHE A 49 4.30 1.70 1.76
N GLN A 50 4.43 2.35 0.60
CA GLN A 50 3.60 2.06 -0.56
C GLN A 50 3.86 0.66 -1.14
N GLN A 51 5.12 0.25 -1.28
CA GLN A 51 5.45 -1.02 -1.89
C GLN A 51 5.29 -2.19 -0.92
N ASP A 52 5.86 -2.08 0.28
CA ASP A 52 6.00 -3.23 1.18
C ASP A 52 4.83 -3.36 2.15
N VAL A 53 4.22 -2.26 2.59
CA VAL A 53 3.05 -2.33 3.50
C VAL A 53 1.76 -2.37 2.69
N ALA A 54 1.47 -1.34 1.91
CA ALA A 54 0.22 -1.26 1.16
C ALA A 54 0.11 -2.37 0.10
N GLY A 55 1.20 -2.67 -0.61
CA GLY A 55 1.25 -3.76 -1.58
C GLY A 55 0.99 -5.14 -0.97
N ASN A 56 1.68 -5.49 0.13
CA ASN A 56 1.49 -6.79 0.77
C ASN A 56 0.13 -6.94 1.46
N ILE A 57 -0.40 -5.86 2.06
CA ILE A 57 -1.76 -5.86 2.64
C ILE A 57 -2.82 -6.10 1.56
N GLN A 58 -2.71 -5.41 0.41
CA GLN A 58 -3.65 -5.60 -0.70
C GLN A 58 -3.53 -7.00 -1.31
N ALA A 59 -2.30 -7.49 -1.49
CA ALA A 59 -2.06 -8.86 -1.96
C ALA A 59 -2.65 -9.90 -1.01
N TYR A 60 -2.49 -9.70 0.31
CA TYR A 60 -3.07 -10.56 1.33
C TYR A 60 -4.60 -10.55 1.34
N LEU A 61 -5.24 -9.38 1.20
CA LEU A 61 -6.70 -9.29 1.07
C LEU A 61 -7.22 -10.01 -0.18
N ALA A 62 -6.42 -10.09 -1.24
CA ALA A 62 -6.79 -10.80 -2.46
C ALA A 62 -6.60 -12.32 -2.34
N SER A 63 -5.52 -12.78 -1.70
CA SER A 63 -5.13 -14.19 -1.69
C SER A 63 -5.41 -14.95 -0.37
N GLY A 64 -5.58 -14.24 0.75
CA GLY A 64 -5.63 -14.84 2.08
C GLY A 64 -4.33 -15.49 2.55
N ASP A 65 -3.21 -15.25 1.86
CA ASP A 65 -1.92 -15.91 2.12
C ASP A 65 -1.25 -15.44 3.42
N ALA A 66 -1.13 -16.33 4.41
CA ALA A 66 -0.51 -16.03 5.71
C ALA A 66 0.94 -15.53 5.59
N LEU A 67 1.68 -15.90 4.53
CA LEU A 67 3.04 -15.37 4.31
C LEU A 67 3.02 -13.88 3.98
N ARG A 68 2.02 -13.42 3.23
CA ARG A 68 1.85 -11.99 2.89
C ARG A 68 1.44 -11.16 4.09
N HIS A 69 0.64 -11.73 4.99
CA HIS A 69 0.31 -11.11 6.28
C HIS A 69 1.56 -10.94 7.15
N SER A 70 2.36 -11.99 7.30
CA SER A 70 3.62 -11.95 8.03
C SER A 70 4.59 -10.91 7.45
N ALA A 71 4.73 -10.87 6.12
CA ALA A 71 5.55 -9.88 5.43
C ALA A 71 5.04 -8.44 5.65
N ALA A 72 3.72 -8.22 5.61
CA ALA A 72 3.13 -6.92 5.93
C ALA A 72 3.38 -6.50 7.40
N GLY A 73 3.28 -7.44 8.34
CA GLY A 73 3.62 -7.21 9.74
C GLY A 73 5.08 -6.80 9.94
N GLN A 74 6.01 -7.55 9.35
CA GLN A 74 7.43 -7.24 9.38
C GLN A 74 7.74 -5.88 8.73
N ALA A 75 7.06 -5.55 7.63
CA ALA A 75 7.21 -4.26 6.97
C ALA A 75 6.71 -3.11 7.86
N ILE A 76 5.59 -3.29 8.59
CA ILE A 76 5.07 -2.32 9.56
C ILE A 76 6.06 -2.15 10.73
N ASP A 77 6.59 -3.24 11.28
CA ASP A 77 7.58 -3.19 12.37
C ASP A 77 8.88 -2.49 11.91
N GLY A 78 9.33 -2.75 10.69
CA GLY A 78 10.48 -2.07 10.08
C GLY A 78 10.24 -0.57 9.87
N LEU A 79 9.01 -0.19 9.52
CA LEU A 79 8.58 1.20 9.39
C LEU A 79 8.53 1.93 10.74
N GLU A 80 8.14 1.23 11.81
CA GLU A 80 8.16 1.75 13.19
C GLU A 80 9.59 2.07 13.65
N LEU A 81 10.54 1.17 13.36
CA LEU A 81 11.98 1.39 13.62
C LEU A 81 12.54 2.57 12.81
N ALA A 82 12.17 2.68 11.53
CA ALA A 82 12.56 3.81 10.70
C ALA A 82 11.90 5.12 11.15
N LEU A 83 10.71 5.07 11.76
CA LEU A 83 10.01 6.21 12.35
C LEU A 83 10.78 6.80 13.54
N ASP A 84 11.43 5.97 14.35
CA ASP A 84 12.25 6.42 15.49
C ASP A 84 13.52 7.16 15.07
N GLU A 85 13.97 7.00 13.81
CA GLU A 85 15.07 7.78 13.24
C GLU A 85 14.66 9.17 12.74
N LEU A 86 13.35 9.47 12.69
CA LEU A 86 12.84 10.80 12.35
C LEU A 86 12.86 11.77 13.56
N PRO A 87 12.92 13.09 13.30
CA PRO A 87 12.72 14.10 14.34
C PRO A 87 11.44 13.87 15.14
N ALA A 88 11.54 13.98 16.47
CA ALA A 88 10.44 13.77 17.43
C ALA A 88 9.07 14.38 17.03
N PRO A 89 8.95 15.63 16.54
CA PRO A 89 7.65 16.20 16.18
C PRO A 89 6.97 15.46 15.01
N LEU A 90 7.74 14.93 14.06
CA LEU A 90 7.21 14.20 12.90
C LEU A 90 6.83 12.77 13.29
N ALA A 91 7.62 12.16 14.18
CA ALA A 91 7.34 10.83 14.69
C ALA A 91 6.06 10.80 15.55
N GLU A 92 5.82 11.81 16.39
CA GLU A 92 4.61 11.87 17.23
C GLU A 92 3.30 11.99 16.41
N GLU A 93 3.32 12.64 15.25
CA GLU A 93 2.14 12.80 14.39
C GLU A 93 1.79 11.51 13.60
N LEU A 94 2.79 10.67 13.29
CA LEU A 94 2.62 9.41 12.55
C LEU A 94 2.47 8.16 13.44
N ARG A 95 2.95 8.21 14.69
CA ARG A 95 2.87 7.08 15.63
C ARG A 95 1.44 6.55 15.83
N PRO A 96 0.39 7.37 16.06
CA PRO A 96 -0.95 6.85 16.29
C PRO A 96 -1.58 6.21 15.05
N SER A 97 -1.30 6.71 13.85
CA SER A 97 -1.85 6.15 12.61
C SER A 97 -1.17 4.83 12.23
N LEU A 98 0.13 4.70 12.51
CA LEU A 98 0.87 3.45 12.33
C LEU A 98 0.45 2.39 13.36
N GLU A 99 0.25 2.76 14.62
CA GLU A 99 -0.23 1.85 15.67
C GLU A 99 -1.65 1.35 15.40
N GLN A 100 -2.53 2.21 14.89
CA GLN A 100 -3.86 1.81 14.43
C GLN A 100 -3.79 0.82 13.27
N LEU A 101 -2.91 1.05 12.29
CA LEU A 101 -2.71 0.13 11.18
C LEU A 101 -2.17 -1.22 11.65
N ARG A 102 -1.23 -1.22 12.60
CA ARG A 102 -0.65 -2.43 13.20
C ARG A 102 -1.71 -3.25 13.92
N THR A 103 -2.49 -2.62 14.78
CA THR A 103 -3.57 -3.28 15.54
C THR A 103 -4.63 -3.86 14.60
N PHE A 104 -5.03 -3.09 13.59
CA PHE A 104 -5.96 -3.53 12.57
C PHE A 104 -5.41 -4.69 11.73
N SER A 105 -4.13 -4.63 11.36
CA SER A 105 -3.44 -5.70 10.62
C SER A 105 -3.38 -7.00 11.44
N ALA A 106 -3.07 -6.93 12.74
CA ALA A 106 -2.97 -8.09 13.61
C ALA A 106 -4.34 -8.75 13.89
N GLY A 107 -5.42 -7.96 13.98
CA GLY A 107 -6.76 -8.44 14.30
C GLY A 107 -7.65 -8.64 13.07
N GLU A 108 -8.22 -7.55 12.59
CA GLU A 108 -9.27 -7.56 11.55
C GLU A 108 -8.76 -8.01 10.19
N LEU A 109 -7.54 -7.64 9.80
CA LEU A 109 -6.95 -8.08 8.54
C LEU A 109 -6.70 -9.59 8.55
N LEU A 110 -6.17 -10.14 9.66
CA LEU A 110 -5.96 -11.58 9.83
C LEU A 110 -7.29 -12.34 9.72
N ALA A 111 -8.35 -11.82 10.32
CA ALA A 111 -9.69 -12.38 10.17
C ALA A 111 -10.16 -12.30 8.71
N ALA A 112 -9.95 -11.17 8.03
CA ALA A 112 -10.28 -10.98 6.62
C ALA A 112 -9.57 -12.01 5.71
N GLY A 113 -8.29 -12.29 5.96
CA GLY A 113 -7.55 -13.29 5.18
C GLY A 113 -8.00 -14.72 5.46
N LYS A 114 -8.46 -15.05 6.68
CA LYS A 114 -9.13 -16.34 6.94
C LYS A 114 -10.42 -16.49 6.15
N LEU A 115 -11.18 -15.40 5.99
CA LEU A 115 -12.37 -15.36 5.15
C LEU A 115 -12.04 -15.36 3.65
N ALA A 116 -10.81 -15.03 3.27
CA ALA A 116 -10.32 -15.07 1.89
C ALA A 116 -9.89 -16.48 1.43
N GLY A 117 -9.82 -17.46 2.34
CA GLY A 117 -9.72 -18.87 1.97
C GLY A 117 -10.95 -19.28 1.16
N ASP A 118 -10.74 -19.64 -0.10
CA ASP A 118 -11.74 -19.81 -1.18
C ASP A 118 -13.21 -20.01 -0.71
N PRO A 119 -13.99 -18.93 -0.52
CA PRO A 119 -15.39 -19.04 -0.09
C PRO A 119 -16.27 -19.69 -1.16
N GLN A 120 -15.76 -19.86 -2.39
CA GLN A 120 -16.46 -20.52 -3.48
C GLN A 120 -16.29 -22.04 -3.44
N GLY A 121 -15.32 -22.56 -2.67
CA GLY A 121 -15.02 -24.00 -2.64
C GLY A 121 -16.25 -24.84 -2.27
N LEU A 122 -17.06 -24.36 -1.33
CA LEU A 122 -18.30 -25.03 -0.93
C LEU A 122 -19.35 -25.02 -2.05
N LEU A 123 -19.54 -23.89 -2.73
CA LEU A 123 -20.48 -23.79 -3.85
C LEU A 123 -20.03 -24.64 -5.05
N LEU A 124 -18.74 -24.62 -5.38
CA LEU A 124 -18.14 -25.46 -6.40
C LEU A 124 -18.29 -26.96 -6.08
N GLN A 125 -18.12 -27.32 -4.82
CA GLN A 125 -18.33 -28.68 -4.36
C GLN A 125 -19.79 -29.08 -4.47
N ALA A 126 -20.73 -28.22 -4.05
CA ALA A 126 -22.16 -28.47 -4.20
C ALA A 126 -22.58 -28.60 -5.69
N GLU A 127 -22.02 -27.77 -6.59
CA GLU A 127 -22.23 -27.88 -8.04
C GLU A 127 -21.74 -29.23 -8.59
N ARG A 128 -20.57 -29.70 -8.15
CA ARG A 128 -20.03 -31.02 -8.53
C ARG A 128 -20.90 -32.16 -8.01
N GLU A 129 -21.36 -32.08 -6.77
CA GLU A 129 -22.26 -33.06 -6.16
C GLU A 129 -23.59 -33.12 -6.90
N MET A 130 -24.17 -31.97 -7.29
CA MET A 130 -25.37 -31.93 -8.14
C MET A 130 -25.12 -32.56 -9.51
N GLY A 131 -23.97 -32.29 -10.13
CA GLY A 131 -23.59 -32.90 -11.40
C GLY A 131 -23.48 -34.42 -11.30
N GLY A 132 -22.84 -34.92 -10.24
CA GLY A 132 -22.74 -36.35 -9.95
C GLY A 132 -24.10 -37.00 -9.69
N ALA A 133 -25.00 -36.33 -8.96
CA ALA A 133 -26.36 -36.83 -8.73
C ALA A 133 -27.17 -36.91 -10.04
N LEU A 134 -27.03 -35.93 -10.94
CA LEU A 134 -27.65 -35.97 -12.27
C LEU A 134 -27.10 -37.10 -13.14
N GLU A 135 -25.78 -37.36 -13.08
CA GLU A 135 -25.15 -38.46 -13.80
C GLU A 135 -25.64 -39.82 -13.28
N GLN A 136 -25.75 -39.99 -11.96
CA GLN A 136 -26.31 -41.21 -11.36
C GLN A 136 -27.78 -41.42 -11.74
N LEU A 137 -28.58 -40.36 -11.79
CA LEU A 137 -29.97 -40.42 -12.27
C LEU A 137 -30.07 -40.75 -13.76
N ALA A 138 -29.13 -40.28 -14.58
CA ALA A 138 -29.04 -40.65 -15.99
C ALA A 138 -28.70 -42.14 -16.16
N GLN A 139 -27.69 -42.65 -15.43
CA GLN A 139 -27.36 -44.08 -15.43
C GLN A 139 -28.52 -44.94 -14.96
N TYR A 140 -29.29 -44.48 -13.97
CA TYR A 140 -30.50 -45.13 -13.52
C TYR A 140 -31.57 -45.20 -14.63
N ALA A 141 -31.81 -44.10 -15.35
CA ALA A 141 -32.70 -44.08 -16.50
C ALA A 141 -32.22 -45.01 -17.63
N ASP A 142 -30.92 -45.02 -17.93
CA ASP A 142 -30.33 -45.89 -18.97
C ASP A 142 -30.42 -47.38 -18.60
N SER A 143 -30.37 -47.72 -17.31
CA SER A 143 -30.49 -49.10 -16.83
C SER A 143 -31.92 -49.66 -16.89
N ALA A 144 -32.91 -48.79 -17.10
CA ALA A 144 -34.31 -49.17 -17.18
C ALA A 144 -34.75 -49.43 -18.63
N THR A 145 -35.43 -50.55 -18.87
CA THR A 145 -35.93 -50.95 -20.20
C THR A 145 -37.38 -50.50 -20.49
N GLY A 146 -38.02 -49.80 -19.55
CA GLY A 146 -39.42 -49.35 -19.68
C GLY A 146 -39.59 -48.07 -20.50
N ALA A 147 -40.78 -47.88 -21.10
CA ALA A 147 -41.12 -46.65 -21.82
C ALA A 147 -41.02 -45.38 -20.94
N SER A 148 -41.25 -45.53 -19.63
CA SER A 148 -41.10 -44.48 -18.62
C SER A 148 -39.66 -44.01 -18.42
N ALA A 149 -38.64 -44.76 -18.85
CA ALA A 149 -37.24 -44.34 -18.78
C ALA A 149 -36.96 -43.16 -19.73
N GLN A 150 -37.65 -43.13 -20.87
CA GLN A 150 -37.49 -42.06 -21.87
C GLN A 150 -37.94 -40.69 -21.33
N ASP A 151 -38.92 -40.68 -20.42
CA ASP A 151 -39.45 -39.47 -19.80
C ASP A 151 -38.44 -38.79 -18.86
N TYR A 152 -37.41 -39.50 -18.39
CA TYR A 152 -36.35 -38.95 -17.54
C TYR A 152 -35.30 -38.16 -18.32
N HIS A 153 -35.04 -38.49 -19.58
CA HIS A 153 -33.94 -37.86 -20.33
C HIS A 153 -34.14 -36.35 -20.52
N ARG A 154 -35.37 -35.91 -20.78
CA ARG A 154 -35.63 -34.49 -21.04
C ARG A 154 -35.42 -33.62 -19.80
N PRO A 155 -36.01 -33.92 -18.63
CA PRO A 155 -35.75 -33.18 -17.41
C PRO A 155 -34.29 -33.25 -16.95
N LEU A 156 -33.59 -34.39 -17.12
CA LEU A 156 -32.17 -34.51 -16.80
C LEU A 156 -31.28 -33.63 -17.68
N PHE A 157 -31.57 -33.58 -18.98
CA PHE A 157 -30.85 -32.70 -19.91
C PHE A 157 -31.09 -31.23 -19.59
N ASP A 158 -32.34 -30.82 -19.37
CA ASP A 158 -32.64 -29.44 -19.01
C ASP A 158 -31.98 -29.06 -17.66
N ALA A 159 -31.97 -29.97 -16.67
CA ALA A 159 -31.32 -29.76 -15.38
C ALA A 159 -29.80 -29.58 -15.49
N SER A 160 -29.11 -30.39 -16.31
CA SER A 160 -27.66 -30.24 -16.52
C SER A 160 -27.30 -28.92 -17.23
N GLN A 161 -28.15 -28.46 -18.15
CA GLN A 161 -28.00 -27.15 -18.79
C GLN A 161 -28.14 -26.01 -17.78
N HIS A 162 -29.15 -26.07 -16.91
CA HIS A 162 -29.34 -25.08 -15.85
C HIS A 162 -28.20 -25.09 -14.83
N LEU A 163 -27.66 -26.25 -14.47
CA LEU A 163 -26.49 -26.37 -13.59
C LEU A 163 -25.25 -25.68 -14.19
N THR A 164 -25.02 -25.87 -15.49
CA THR A 164 -23.91 -25.21 -16.20
C THR A 164 -24.09 -23.69 -16.23
N ARG A 165 -25.31 -23.20 -16.49
CA ARG A 165 -25.62 -21.77 -16.48
C ARG A 165 -25.46 -21.16 -15.09
N LEU A 166 -25.84 -21.89 -14.05
CA LEU A 166 -25.67 -21.50 -12.66
C LEU A 166 -24.18 -21.37 -12.32
N GLY A 167 -23.33 -22.33 -12.70
CA GLY A 167 -21.88 -22.24 -12.51
C GLY A 167 -21.25 -21.01 -13.21
N HIS A 168 -21.70 -20.70 -14.43
CA HIS A 168 -21.28 -19.47 -15.13
C HIS A 168 -21.79 -18.20 -14.46
N ALA A 169 -23.04 -18.17 -14.00
CA ALA A 169 -23.61 -17.03 -13.28
C ALA A 169 -22.87 -16.78 -11.95
N ARG A 170 -22.55 -17.84 -11.20
CA ARG A 170 -21.71 -17.79 -10.00
C ARG A 170 -20.31 -17.26 -10.31
N GLY A 171 -19.64 -17.79 -11.33
CA GLY A 171 -18.32 -17.32 -11.74
C GLY A 171 -18.30 -15.81 -12.07
N ARG A 172 -19.32 -15.32 -12.79
CA ARG A 172 -19.49 -13.88 -13.06
C ARG A 172 -19.77 -13.08 -11.78
N PHE A 173 -20.62 -13.59 -10.89
CA PHE A 173 -20.93 -12.93 -9.62
C PHE A 173 -19.67 -12.72 -8.78
N VAL A 174 -18.77 -13.71 -8.69
CA VAL A 174 -17.57 -13.54 -7.86
C VAL A 174 -16.52 -12.66 -8.53
N ALA A 175 -16.37 -12.74 -9.86
CA ALA A 175 -15.44 -11.88 -10.59
C ALA A 175 -15.86 -10.39 -10.56
N GLN A 176 -17.16 -10.10 -10.64
CA GLN A 176 -17.67 -8.75 -10.80
C GLN A 176 -18.31 -8.17 -9.53
N GLY A 177 -18.68 -8.99 -8.55
CA GLY A 177 -19.26 -8.59 -7.27
C GLY A 177 -20.61 -7.87 -7.37
N ARG A 178 -21.34 -8.03 -8.49
CA ARG A 178 -22.59 -7.29 -8.75
C ARG A 178 -23.81 -8.05 -8.26
N ASN A 179 -24.67 -7.38 -7.50
CA ASN A 179 -25.92 -7.94 -6.99
C ASN A 179 -26.93 -8.28 -8.10
N GLU A 180 -26.85 -7.64 -9.27
CA GLU A 180 -27.71 -7.97 -10.43
C GLU A 180 -27.50 -9.43 -10.89
N LEU A 181 -26.30 -9.97 -10.73
CA LEU A 181 -25.97 -11.35 -11.10
C LEU A 181 -26.53 -12.38 -10.11
N LEU A 182 -26.93 -11.95 -8.90
CA LEU A 182 -27.64 -12.83 -7.96
C LEU A 182 -29.04 -13.18 -8.47
N ALA A 183 -29.72 -12.24 -9.12
CA ALA A 183 -31.03 -12.50 -9.72
C ALA A 183 -30.95 -13.57 -10.83
N ASP A 184 -29.85 -13.57 -11.59
CA ASP A 184 -29.56 -14.62 -12.58
C ASP A 184 -29.37 -15.98 -11.88
N ILE A 185 -28.60 -16.06 -10.79
CA ILE A 185 -28.37 -17.30 -10.02
C ILE A 185 -29.69 -17.82 -9.42
N GLU A 186 -30.49 -16.94 -8.81
CA GLU A 186 -31.80 -17.30 -8.24
C GLU A 186 -32.77 -17.83 -9.30
N ARG A 187 -32.76 -17.25 -10.51
CA ARG A 187 -33.59 -17.72 -11.63
C ARG A 187 -33.18 -19.13 -12.06
N GLU A 188 -31.89 -19.40 -12.23
CA GLU A 188 -31.40 -20.74 -12.60
C GLU A 188 -31.67 -21.75 -11.48
N LEU A 189 -31.56 -21.36 -10.20
CA LEU A 189 -31.92 -22.21 -9.07
C LEU A 189 -33.40 -22.59 -9.04
N LYS A 190 -34.29 -21.62 -9.32
CA LYS A 190 -35.74 -21.91 -9.44
C LYS A 190 -36.02 -22.86 -10.59
N ALA A 191 -35.32 -22.72 -11.72
CA ALA A 191 -35.44 -23.62 -12.85
C ALA A 191 -34.96 -25.04 -12.49
N LEU A 192 -33.81 -25.18 -11.83
CA LEU A 192 -33.31 -26.44 -11.29
C LEU A 192 -34.30 -27.09 -10.30
N GLY A 193 -34.88 -26.30 -9.40
CA GLY A 193 -35.91 -26.78 -8.47
C GLY A 193 -37.17 -27.27 -9.17
N ALA A 194 -37.60 -26.60 -10.24
CA ALA A 194 -38.74 -27.05 -11.06
C ALA A 194 -38.44 -28.38 -11.78
N GLN A 195 -37.22 -28.56 -12.31
CA GLN A 195 -36.81 -29.82 -12.92
C GLN A 195 -36.66 -30.93 -11.88
N ALA A 196 -36.14 -30.63 -10.67
CA ALA A 196 -36.11 -31.58 -9.56
C ALA A 196 -37.53 -32.05 -9.18
N GLY A 197 -38.51 -31.15 -9.12
CA GLY A 197 -39.90 -31.50 -8.88
C GLY A 197 -40.52 -32.35 -10.00
N ARG A 198 -40.17 -32.10 -11.26
CA ARG A 198 -40.58 -32.95 -12.39
C ARG A 198 -39.99 -34.35 -12.27
N LEU A 199 -38.70 -34.46 -11.98
CA LEU A 199 -38.02 -35.74 -11.76
C LEU A 199 -38.64 -36.52 -10.58
N ASP A 200 -39.02 -35.83 -9.51
CA ASP A 200 -39.67 -36.42 -8.36
C ASP A 200 -41.06 -37.00 -8.73
N SER A 201 -41.83 -36.30 -9.56
CA SER A 201 -43.15 -36.73 -10.02
C SER A 201 -43.17 -37.90 -11.01
N LEU A 202 -42.03 -38.24 -11.62
CA LEU A 202 -41.95 -39.35 -12.58
C LEU A 202 -42.07 -40.71 -11.88
N PRO A 203 -42.69 -41.72 -12.53
CA PRO A 203 -42.80 -43.05 -11.95
C PRO A 203 -41.43 -43.69 -11.74
N LEU A 204 -41.32 -44.47 -10.67
CA LEU A 204 -40.15 -45.28 -10.35
C LEU A 204 -39.95 -46.37 -11.42
N LEU A 205 -38.70 -46.63 -11.80
CA LEU A 205 -38.34 -47.53 -12.92
C LEU A 205 -38.08 -48.97 -12.47
N GLY A 206 -38.21 -49.27 -11.18
CA GLY A 206 -38.09 -50.59 -10.59
C GLY A 206 -36.66 -51.14 -10.57
N VAL A 207 -35.64 -50.29 -10.72
CA VAL A 207 -34.24 -50.72 -10.65
C VAL A 207 -33.86 -50.85 -9.18
N ALA A 208 -33.99 -52.07 -8.67
CA ALA A 208 -33.54 -52.44 -7.33
C ALA A 208 -32.05 -52.09 -7.15
N GLU A 209 -31.68 -51.55 -5.98
CA GLU A 209 -30.29 -51.64 -5.56
C GLU A 209 -29.87 -53.11 -5.57
N ALA A 210 -28.73 -53.41 -6.19
CA ALA A 210 -28.08 -54.70 -6.02
C ALA A 210 -27.59 -54.77 -4.57
N SER A 211 -28.49 -55.10 -3.65
CA SER A 211 -28.15 -55.46 -2.28
C SER A 211 -27.06 -56.53 -2.37
N ASP A 212 -25.88 -56.22 -1.83
CA ASP A 212 -24.66 -57.02 -1.88
C ASP A 212 -24.96 -58.52 -1.92
N SER A 213 -24.77 -59.11 -3.10
CA SER A 213 -24.97 -60.53 -3.39
C SER A 213 -24.13 -61.44 -2.49
N ALA A 214 -23.11 -60.89 -1.82
CA ALA A 214 -22.31 -61.56 -0.80
C ALA A 214 -23.10 -61.88 0.48
N SER A 215 -23.98 -60.98 0.93
CA SER A 215 -24.79 -61.19 2.15
C SER A 215 -25.94 -62.18 1.90
N ALA A 216 -26.57 -62.09 0.72
CA ALA A 216 -27.59 -63.04 0.27
C ALA A 216 -27.00 -64.45 0.04
N GLY A 217 -25.79 -64.54 -0.53
CA GLY A 217 -25.07 -65.80 -0.68
C GLY A 217 -24.64 -66.43 0.65
N PHE A 218 -24.26 -65.61 1.64
CA PHE A 218 -23.90 -66.08 2.97
C PHE A 218 -25.12 -66.52 3.80
N ALA A 219 -26.24 -65.81 3.73
CA ALA A 219 -27.50 -66.20 4.38
C ALA A 219 -28.10 -67.49 3.78
N ALA A 220 -27.99 -67.66 2.46
CA ALA A 220 -28.37 -68.89 1.77
C ALA A 220 -27.49 -70.08 2.17
N LEU A 221 -26.18 -69.88 2.39
CA LEU A 221 -25.27 -70.92 2.88
C LEU A 221 -25.50 -71.28 4.36
N LEU A 222 -26.04 -70.38 5.17
CA LEU A 222 -26.36 -70.62 6.59
C LEU A 222 -27.78 -71.20 6.82
N GLY A 223 -28.58 -71.37 5.77
CA GLY A 223 -29.96 -71.88 5.88
C GLY A 223 -30.91 -70.94 6.63
N LEU A 224 -30.55 -69.67 6.78
CA LEU A 224 -31.34 -68.62 7.44
C LEU A 224 -32.26 -67.87 6.46
N ALA A 225 -32.38 -68.35 5.22
CA ALA A 225 -33.29 -67.80 4.23
C ALA A 225 -34.73 -68.22 4.57
N ASP A 226 -35.34 -67.56 5.56
CA ASP A 226 -36.78 -67.59 5.72
C ASP A 226 -37.44 -66.86 4.53
N ASP A 227 -38.51 -67.43 3.99
CA ASP A 227 -39.36 -66.89 2.90
C ASP A 227 -39.98 -65.49 3.19
N SER A 228 -39.63 -64.87 4.31
CA SER A 228 -40.20 -63.61 4.80
C SER A 228 -39.22 -62.43 4.84
N SER A 229 -37.94 -62.63 4.56
CA SER A 229 -36.96 -61.53 4.46
C SER A 229 -36.64 -61.16 3.01
N ALA A 230 -37.66 -61.14 2.14
CA ALA A 230 -37.64 -60.26 0.97
C ALA A 230 -37.81 -58.83 1.49
N SER A 231 -36.74 -58.26 2.09
CA SER A 231 -36.61 -56.81 2.21
C SER A 231 -36.95 -56.25 0.85
N GLN A 232 -38.10 -55.57 0.73
CA GLN A 232 -38.54 -54.96 -0.52
C GLN A 232 -37.34 -54.18 -1.05
N ALA A 233 -36.78 -54.65 -2.17
CA ALA A 233 -35.62 -54.01 -2.75
C ALA A 233 -36.04 -52.59 -3.09
N GLU A 234 -35.60 -51.62 -2.27
CA GLU A 234 -35.95 -50.23 -2.49
C GLU A 234 -35.40 -49.82 -3.85
N ASP A 235 -36.24 -49.15 -4.62
CA ASP A 235 -35.84 -48.67 -5.93
C ASP A 235 -34.77 -47.59 -5.72
N ARG A 236 -33.60 -47.80 -6.34
CA ARG A 236 -32.44 -46.91 -6.28
C ARG A 236 -32.80 -45.48 -6.69
N GLY A 237 -33.83 -45.31 -7.54
CA GLY A 237 -34.37 -44.02 -7.95
C GLY A 237 -34.93 -43.17 -6.81
N VAL A 238 -35.45 -43.76 -5.73
CA VAL A 238 -35.98 -43.01 -4.58
C VAL A 238 -34.87 -42.26 -3.86
N ALA A 239 -33.74 -42.92 -3.61
CA ALA A 239 -32.58 -42.31 -2.96
C ALA A 239 -31.99 -41.20 -3.84
N LEU A 240 -31.75 -41.48 -5.12
CA LEU A 240 -31.15 -40.53 -6.06
C LEU A 240 -32.00 -39.25 -6.26
N LYS A 241 -33.32 -39.39 -6.37
CA LYS A 241 -34.24 -38.25 -6.46
C LYS A 241 -34.22 -37.39 -5.20
N ARG A 242 -34.24 -38.04 -4.03
CA ARG A 242 -34.20 -37.37 -2.73
C ARG A 242 -32.89 -36.61 -2.53
N ASP A 243 -31.76 -37.21 -2.91
CA ASP A 243 -30.43 -36.62 -2.79
C ASP A 243 -30.30 -35.39 -3.69
N PHE A 244 -30.71 -35.49 -4.96
CA PHE A 244 -30.74 -34.34 -5.87
C PHE A 244 -31.63 -33.21 -5.33
N ALA A 245 -32.85 -33.53 -4.86
CA ALA A 245 -33.76 -32.55 -4.29
C ALA A 245 -33.20 -31.90 -3.01
N ALA A 246 -32.48 -32.65 -2.17
CA ALA A 246 -31.83 -32.15 -0.97
C ALA A 246 -30.67 -31.18 -1.31
N LEU A 247 -29.84 -31.53 -2.29
CA LEU A 247 -28.76 -30.67 -2.78
C LEU A 247 -29.31 -29.34 -3.31
N VAL A 248 -30.35 -29.38 -4.15
CA VAL A 248 -31.00 -28.19 -4.71
C VAL A 248 -31.62 -27.31 -3.60
N ARG A 249 -32.17 -27.90 -2.54
CA ARG A 249 -32.72 -27.16 -1.39
C ARG A 249 -31.64 -26.54 -0.50
N ARG A 250 -30.47 -27.16 -0.39
CA ARG A 250 -29.37 -26.68 0.47
C ARG A 250 -28.60 -25.51 -0.15
N TYR A 251 -28.46 -25.50 -1.48
CA TYR A 251 -27.66 -24.51 -2.19
C TYR A 251 -28.01 -23.04 -1.92
N PRO A 252 -29.29 -22.61 -1.84
CA PRO A 252 -29.63 -21.22 -1.51
C PRO A 252 -29.07 -20.73 -0.17
N ALA A 253 -29.07 -21.60 0.86
CA ALA A 253 -28.52 -21.27 2.16
C ALA A 253 -27.00 -21.10 2.12
N GLU A 254 -26.30 -21.91 1.32
CA GLU A 254 -24.86 -21.79 1.11
C GLU A 254 -24.51 -20.55 0.28
N LEU A 255 -25.33 -20.20 -0.71
CA LEU A 255 -25.19 -18.97 -1.49
C LEU A 255 -25.33 -17.74 -0.58
N GLN A 256 -26.31 -17.73 0.32
CA GLN A 256 -26.52 -16.62 1.25
C GLN A 256 -25.33 -16.46 2.21
N ARG A 257 -24.83 -17.56 2.78
CA ARG A 257 -23.59 -17.53 3.61
C ARG A 257 -22.40 -16.99 2.81
N THR A 258 -22.24 -17.44 1.57
CA THR A 258 -21.16 -16.96 0.70
C THR A 258 -21.30 -15.46 0.42
N ARG A 259 -22.53 -14.98 0.22
CA ARG A 259 -22.80 -13.55 0.03
C ARG A 259 -22.42 -12.72 1.26
N GLU A 260 -22.83 -13.12 2.45
CA GLU A 260 -22.49 -12.43 3.71
C GLU A 260 -20.96 -12.33 3.88
N LEU A 261 -20.24 -13.41 3.58
CA LEU A 261 -18.78 -13.45 3.60
C LEU A 261 -18.15 -12.49 2.57
N VAL A 262 -18.70 -12.44 1.35
CA VAL A 262 -18.23 -11.53 0.29
C VAL A 262 -18.50 -10.06 0.66
N GLU A 263 -19.67 -9.74 1.21
CA GLU A 263 -20.00 -8.39 1.68
C GLU A 263 -19.08 -7.96 2.83
N GLN A 264 -18.87 -8.82 3.83
CA GLN A 264 -17.92 -8.57 4.92
C GLN A 264 -16.50 -8.34 4.38
N ARG A 265 -16.06 -9.13 3.41
CA ARG A 265 -14.75 -8.94 2.75
C ARG A 265 -14.63 -7.58 2.06
N GLN A 266 -15.67 -7.15 1.34
CA GLN A 266 -15.67 -5.85 0.67
C GLN A 266 -15.61 -4.70 1.67
N GLN A 267 -16.36 -4.79 2.78
CA GLN A 267 -16.32 -3.79 3.85
C GLN A 267 -14.93 -3.72 4.50
N LEU A 268 -14.33 -4.87 4.83
CA LEU A 268 -12.99 -4.94 5.40
C LEU A 268 -11.93 -4.40 4.44
N ALA A 269 -12.02 -4.72 3.15
CA ALA A 269 -11.12 -4.18 2.13
C ALA A 269 -11.24 -2.66 1.98
N ALA A 270 -12.47 -2.12 2.01
CA ALA A 270 -12.72 -0.69 1.96
C ALA A 270 -12.18 0.02 3.21
N ALA A 271 -12.41 -0.53 4.41
CA ALA A 271 -11.88 0.00 5.65
C ALA A 271 -10.34 -0.01 5.67
N THR A 272 -9.72 -1.09 5.17
CA THR A 272 -8.27 -1.20 5.03
C THR A 272 -7.73 -0.11 4.10
N ARG A 273 -8.35 0.07 2.93
CA ARG A 273 -7.94 1.07 1.96
C ARG A 273 -8.06 2.49 2.51
N ALA A 274 -9.16 2.79 3.21
CA ALA A 274 -9.35 4.09 3.87
C ALA A 274 -8.25 4.38 4.91
N ARG A 275 -7.84 3.38 5.70
CA ARG A 275 -6.75 3.54 6.68
C ARG A 275 -5.38 3.73 6.02
N ILE A 276 -5.11 3.00 4.94
CA ILE A 276 -3.89 3.20 4.12
C ILE A 276 -3.89 4.62 3.55
N ASP A 277 -5.01 5.07 2.97
CA ASP A 277 -5.14 6.41 2.40
C ASP A 277 -4.99 7.50 3.46
N GLN A 278 -5.52 7.28 4.68
CA GLN A 278 -5.34 8.20 5.81
C GLN A 278 -3.87 8.31 6.23
N LEU A 279 -3.14 7.20 6.28
CA LEU A 279 -1.72 7.20 6.59
C LEU A 279 -0.91 7.86 5.46
N GLN A 280 -1.27 7.63 4.19
CA GLN A 280 -0.66 8.33 3.06
C GLN A 280 -0.91 9.85 3.11
N GLN A 281 -2.12 10.27 3.49
CA GLN A 281 -2.43 11.68 3.67
C GLN A 281 -1.66 12.29 4.84
N ALA A 282 -1.52 11.58 5.97
CA ALA A 282 -0.71 12.03 7.09
C ALA A 282 0.77 12.19 6.67
N LEU A 283 1.33 11.20 5.97
CA LEU A 283 2.67 11.27 5.37
C LEU A 283 2.81 12.46 4.41
N ALA A 284 1.85 12.65 3.49
CA ALA A 284 1.87 13.76 2.53
C ALA A 284 1.68 15.14 3.18
N ALA A 285 0.95 15.22 4.30
CA ALA A 285 0.78 16.45 5.08
C ALA A 285 2.07 16.86 5.82
N LEU A 286 2.99 15.92 6.06
CA LEU A 286 4.31 16.18 6.64
C LEU A 286 5.30 16.73 5.61
N GLU A 287 5.15 16.43 4.31
CA GLU A 287 5.98 16.97 3.24
C GLU A 287 6.08 18.52 3.24
N PRO A 288 4.96 19.29 3.33
CA PRO A 288 5.03 20.74 3.41
C PRO A 288 5.56 21.26 4.76
N GLN A 289 5.35 20.55 5.87
CA GLN A 289 5.87 20.95 7.18
C GLN A 289 7.40 20.79 7.24
N VAL A 290 7.91 19.69 6.71
CA VAL A 290 9.33 19.43 6.52
C VAL A 290 9.93 20.48 5.56
N LYS A 291 9.22 20.84 4.47
CA LYS A 291 9.59 21.97 3.59
C LYS A 291 9.53 23.35 4.27
N ALA A 292 8.63 23.57 5.22
CA ALA A 292 8.51 24.83 5.95
C ALA A 292 9.63 25.01 6.99
N GLU A 293 10.00 23.94 7.70
CA GLU A 293 11.24 23.95 8.51
C GLU A 293 12.47 24.17 7.63
N TYR A 294 12.54 23.57 6.43
CA TYR A 294 13.59 23.86 5.45
C TYR A 294 13.62 25.33 5.01
N ALA A 295 12.47 25.97 4.79
CA ALA A 295 12.38 27.37 4.38
C ALA A 295 12.87 28.33 5.48
N ARG A 296 12.60 28.03 6.74
CA ARG A 296 13.16 28.80 7.88
C ARG A 296 14.67 28.70 7.95
N ILE A 297 15.22 27.49 7.85
CA ILE A 297 16.67 27.26 7.89
C ILE A 297 17.37 27.90 6.68
N GLN A 298 16.77 27.83 5.48
CA GLN A 298 17.32 28.48 4.29
C GLN A 298 17.24 30.02 4.35
N GLY A 299 16.23 30.57 5.04
CA GLY A 299 16.10 31.99 5.33
C GLY A 299 17.22 32.50 6.25
N ASP A 300 17.52 31.76 7.31
CA ASP A 300 18.61 32.08 8.24
C ASP A 300 19.98 32.07 7.53
N VAL A 301 20.19 31.13 6.59
CA VAL A 301 21.40 31.08 5.74
C VAL A 301 21.54 32.33 4.88
N ARG A 302 20.45 32.80 4.25
CA ARG A 302 20.47 34.02 3.40
C ARG A 302 20.73 35.29 4.21
N LEU A 303 20.23 35.36 5.44
CA LEU A 303 20.47 36.49 6.34
C LEU A 303 21.94 36.58 6.75
N ILE A 304 22.56 35.43 7.08
CA ILE A 304 23.99 35.35 7.39
C ILE A 304 24.85 35.65 6.14
N GLN A 305 24.48 35.16 4.96
CA GLN A 305 25.16 35.50 3.70
C GLN A 305 25.07 36.99 3.38
N GLY A 306 23.89 37.61 3.58
CA GLY A 306 23.71 39.05 3.42
C GLY A 306 24.58 39.86 4.38
N LEU A 307 24.68 39.42 5.64
CA LEU A 307 25.56 40.03 6.64
C LEU A 307 27.04 39.89 6.24
N MET A 308 27.44 38.76 5.67
CA MET A 308 28.81 38.52 5.16
C MET A 308 29.16 39.40 3.97
N ILE A 309 28.26 39.51 2.98
CA ILE A 309 28.44 40.42 1.83
C ILE A 309 28.57 41.86 2.35
N GLY A 310 27.74 42.25 3.31
CA GLY A 310 27.83 43.56 3.97
C GLY A 310 29.18 43.79 4.63
N LEU A 311 29.71 42.80 5.35
CA LEU A 311 31.02 42.88 6.01
C LEU A 311 32.17 43.01 5.00
N ILE A 312 32.15 42.23 3.91
CA ILE A 312 33.15 42.28 2.84
C ILE A 312 33.15 43.66 2.17
N LEU A 313 31.96 44.20 1.87
CA LEU A 313 31.80 45.50 1.21
C LEU A 313 32.25 46.64 2.13
N LEU A 314 31.96 46.54 3.43
CA LEU A 314 32.45 47.49 4.45
C LEU A 314 33.98 47.48 4.53
N ILE A 315 34.62 46.31 4.53
CA ILE A 315 36.08 46.19 4.50
C ILE A 315 36.66 46.78 3.20
N ALA A 316 36.08 46.47 2.05
CA ALA A 316 36.51 47.02 0.76
C ALA A 316 36.45 48.56 0.73
N LEU A 317 35.38 49.15 1.28
CA LEU A 317 35.23 50.61 1.41
C LEU A 317 36.28 51.22 2.34
N THR A 318 36.60 50.56 3.46
CA THR A 318 37.65 51.05 4.36
C THR A 318 39.02 51.04 3.68
N ILE A 319 39.34 50.00 2.90
CA ILE A 319 40.59 49.90 2.14
C ILE A 319 40.65 50.99 1.06
N ASP A 320 39.59 51.17 0.28
CA ASP A 320 39.51 52.20 -0.76
C ASP A 320 39.65 53.61 -0.17
N SER A 321 39.01 53.89 0.97
CA SER A 321 39.13 55.16 1.67
C SER A 321 40.57 55.43 2.13
N ILE A 322 41.25 54.43 2.70
CA ILE A 322 42.65 54.55 3.13
C ILE A 322 43.57 54.76 1.93
N GLN A 323 43.41 53.98 0.86
CA GLN A 323 44.21 54.10 -0.36
C GLN A 323 44.02 55.47 -1.03
N ARG A 324 42.78 55.94 -1.21
CA ARG A 324 42.51 57.27 -1.79
C ARG A 324 43.05 58.41 -0.94
N ARG A 325 43.09 58.25 0.38
CA ARG A 325 43.65 59.25 1.29
C ARG A 325 45.17 59.28 1.19
N LEU A 326 45.82 58.11 1.12
CA LEU A 326 47.25 57.99 0.88
C LEU A 326 47.65 58.57 -0.48
N THR A 327 46.92 58.21 -1.55
CA THR A 327 47.20 58.72 -2.90
C THR A 327 47.04 60.23 -2.97
N ARG A 328 46.02 60.82 -2.33
CA ARG A 328 45.85 62.28 -2.27
C ARG A 328 46.97 62.99 -1.50
N VAL A 329 47.40 62.43 -0.38
CA VAL A 329 48.51 62.99 0.41
C VAL A 329 49.82 62.88 -0.38
N LEU A 330 50.06 61.73 -1.02
CA LEU A 330 51.24 61.51 -1.85
C LEU A 330 51.23 62.40 -3.10
N SER A 331 50.09 62.55 -3.78
CA SER A 331 49.94 63.41 -4.96
C SER A 331 50.05 64.90 -4.64
N GLN A 332 49.82 65.31 -3.40
CA GLN A 332 50.08 66.68 -2.93
C GLN A 332 51.55 66.88 -2.54
N LEU A 333 52.21 65.85 -2.03
CA LEU A 333 53.63 65.89 -1.64
C LEU A 333 54.59 65.83 -2.85
N VAL A 334 54.25 65.09 -3.90
CA VAL A 334 55.08 64.96 -5.13
C VAL A 334 55.35 66.30 -5.82
N PRO A 335 54.34 67.14 -6.13
CA PRO A 335 54.59 68.44 -6.74
C PRO A 335 55.32 69.41 -5.79
N ALA A 336 55.02 69.38 -4.49
CA ALA A 336 55.68 70.22 -3.48
C ALA A 336 57.19 69.90 -3.36
N LEU A 337 57.57 68.61 -3.31
CA LEU A 337 58.96 68.18 -3.34
C LEU A 337 59.65 68.50 -4.67
N SER A 338 58.93 68.40 -5.79
CA SER A 338 59.47 68.72 -7.12
C SER A 338 59.68 70.23 -7.35
N ALA A 339 58.91 71.09 -6.66
CA ALA A 339 59.03 72.54 -6.69
C ALA A 339 60.21 72.98 -5.81
N TRP A 340 60.38 72.35 -4.65
CA TRP A 340 61.53 72.54 -3.77
C TRP A 340 62.85 72.07 -4.40
N ALA A 341 62.84 70.95 -5.13
CA ALA A 341 64.01 70.46 -5.87
C ALA A 341 64.42 71.38 -7.04
N ARG A 342 63.51 72.26 -7.50
CA ARG A 342 63.77 73.30 -8.50
C ARG A 342 64.16 74.66 -7.88
N GLY A 343 64.29 74.73 -6.55
CA GLY A 343 64.85 75.89 -5.85
C GLY A 343 63.88 77.04 -5.58
N ASP A 344 62.57 76.83 -5.70
CA ASP A 344 61.56 77.88 -5.49
C ASP A 344 60.93 77.78 -4.08
N PHE A 345 61.36 78.64 -3.16
CA PHE A 345 60.95 78.63 -1.74
C PHE A 345 59.80 79.60 -1.43
N ALA A 346 59.15 80.19 -2.44
CA ALA A 346 58.19 81.28 -2.25
C ALA A 346 56.75 80.85 -1.93
N THR A 347 56.42 79.55 -1.87
CA THR A 347 55.05 79.08 -1.61
C THR A 347 54.90 78.41 -0.23
N PRO A 348 54.07 78.95 0.68
CA PRO A 348 53.82 78.31 1.97
C PRO A 348 53.00 77.03 1.75
N ILE A 349 53.46 75.92 2.35
CA ILE A 349 52.79 74.64 2.31
C ILE A 349 51.53 74.71 3.19
N ALA A 350 50.38 75.04 2.59
CA ALA A 350 49.09 74.91 3.26
C ALA A 350 48.65 73.44 3.25
N ILE A 351 49.15 72.66 4.21
CA ILE A 351 48.63 71.32 4.46
C ILE A 351 47.20 71.48 5.00
N GLY A 352 46.20 71.28 4.13
CA GLY A 352 44.80 71.12 4.52
C GLY A 352 44.56 69.79 5.24
N ALA A 353 45.33 69.49 6.29
CA ALA A 353 45.17 68.30 7.11
C ALA A 353 44.21 68.60 8.25
N ARG A 354 43.02 68.00 8.19
CA ARG A 354 42.06 67.97 9.30
C ARG A 354 42.45 66.94 10.39
N THR A 355 43.75 66.75 10.59
CA THR A 355 44.34 65.87 11.62
C THR A 355 45.48 66.61 12.28
N ARG A 356 45.39 66.73 13.61
CA ARG A 356 46.21 67.59 14.48
C ARG A 356 47.71 67.23 14.55
N GLU A 357 48.15 66.17 13.89
CA GLU A 357 49.54 65.66 13.95
C GLU A 357 50.43 66.05 12.76
N LEU A 358 50.02 67.02 11.93
CA LEU A 358 50.85 67.57 10.83
C LEU A 358 51.19 69.05 11.07
N ARG A 359 51.09 69.53 12.31
CA ARG A 359 51.33 70.93 12.67
C ARG A 359 52.52 71.16 13.60
N ASP A 360 53.16 70.09 14.09
CA ASP A 360 54.41 70.15 14.86
C ASP A 360 55.55 69.48 14.08
#